data_AF-A0A8T6T261-F1
#
_entry.id   AF-A0A8T6T261-F1
#
_cell.length_a   1.000
_cell.length_b   1.000
_cell.length_c   1.000
_cell.angle_alpha   90.00
_cell.angle_beta   90.00
_cell.angle_gamma   90.00
#
_symmetry.space_group_name_H-M   'P 1'
#
loop_
_entity.id
_entity.type
_entity.pdbx_description
1 polymer ?
#
loop_
_entity_poly.entity_id
_entity_poly.type
_entity_poly.pdbx_seq_one_letter_code
_entity_poly.pdbx_strand_id
1 'polypeptide(L)' 'LAALTTPTKGDVFLQGECLTRPGVDLNKARAKIGFVFQHIWLFHHLTALGNVELGLRHVQKMPKEE' A
#
# COMPACT_ATOMS: atom_id res chain seq x y z
N LEU A 1 -6.34 1.43 -9.17
CA LEU A 1 -6.76 2.07 -7.90
C LEU A 1 -5.57 2.36 -6.99
N ALA A 2 -4.75 1.38 -6.59
CA ALA A 2 -3.54 1.62 -5.78
C ALA A 2 -2.34 2.26 -6.53
N ALA A 3 -2.58 2.91 -7.67
CA ALA A 3 -1.57 3.48 -8.56
C ALA A 3 -0.41 2.51 -8.90
N LEU A 4 -0.73 1.23 -9.17
CA LEU A 4 0.25 0.23 -9.63
C LEU A 4 0.65 0.44 -11.10
N THR A 5 -0.23 1.10 -11.85
CA THR A 5 -0.02 1.56 -13.21
C THR A 5 -0.52 2.99 -13.34
N THR A 6 0.10 3.76 -14.22
CA THR A 6 -0.33 5.13 -14.53
C THR A 6 -1.45 5.08 -15.57
N PRO A 7 -2.61 5.71 -15.33
CA PRO A 7 -3.66 5.81 -16.34
C PRO A 7 -3.17 6.65 -17.52
N THR A 8 -3.58 6.27 -18.74
CA THR A 8 -3.21 7.01 -19.95
C THR A 8 -3.88 8.39 -20.01
N LYS A 9 -5.11 8.50 -19.48
CA LYS A 9 -5.91 9.73 -19.38
C LYS A 9 -6.86 9.65 -18.19
N GLY A 10 -7.34 10.80 -17.74
CA GLY A 10 -8.32 10.92 -16.65
C GLY A 10 -7.69 10.96 -15.27
N ASP A 11 -8.53 11.16 -14.26
CA ASP A 11 -8.13 11.30 -12.87
C ASP A 11 -8.65 10.15 -12.01
N VAL A 12 -7.83 9.74 -11.04
CA VAL A 12 -8.21 8.70 -10.06
C VAL A 12 -8.32 9.35 -8.70
N PHE A 13 -9.50 9.25 -8.09
CA PHE A 13 -9.77 9.79 -6.76
C PHE A 13 -9.92 8.68 -5.73
N LEU A 14 -9.34 8.89 -4.55
CA LEU A 14 -9.54 8.08 -3.35
C LEU A 14 -10.05 8.98 -2.23
N GLN A 15 -11.27 8.75 -1.74
CA GLN A 15 -11.85 9.56 -0.65
C GLN A 15 -11.78 11.08 -0.90
N GLY A 16 -11.95 11.51 -2.17
CA GLY A 16 -11.86 12.91 -2.57
C GLY A 16 -10.44 13.42 -2.88
N GLU A 17 -9.39 12.66 -2.57
CA GLU A 17 -8.00 12.98 -2.92
C GLU A 17 -7.66 12.47 -4.32
N CYS A 18 -7.17 13.34 -5.21
CA CYS A 18 -6.76 12.95 -6.55
C CYS A 18 -5.34 12.36 -6.53
N LEU A 19 -5.19 11.08 -6.87
CA LEU A 19 -3.92 10.35 -6.84
C LEU A 19 -3.07 10.51 -8.10
N THR A 20 -3.65 11.03 -9.18
CA THR A 20 -2.99 11.21 -10.49
C THR A 20 -2.33 12.58 -10.64
N ARG A 21 -2.53 13.50 -9.69
CA ARG A 21 -1.92 14.83 -9.73
C ARG A 21 -0.43 14.80 -9.36
N PRO A 22 0.38 15.70 -9.93
CA PRO A 22 1.77 15.88 -9.48
C PRO A 22 1.83 16.24 -7.99
N GLY A 23 2.83 15.69 -7.29
CA GLY A 23 3.10 16.02 -5.88
C GLY A 23 2.33 15.21 -4.84
N VAL A 24 1.53 14.22 -5.25
CA VAL A 24 0.83 13.32 -4.31
C VAL A 24 1.80 12.30 -3.72
N ASP A 25 1.74 12.12 -2.40
CA ASP A 25 2.47 11.07 -1.70
C ASP A 25 1.75 9.71 -1.85
N LEU A 26 2.14 8.97 -2.88
CA LEU A 26 1.55 7.66 -3.18
C LEU A 26 1.78 6.63 -2.07
N ASN A 27 2.84 6.76 -1.26
CA ASN A 27 3.08 5.82 -0.16
C ASN A 27 2.03 6.02 0.95
N LYS A 28 1.72 7.27 1.29
CA LYS A 28 0.62 7.58 2.22
C LYS A 28 -0.73 7.13 1.69
N ALA A 29 -0.98 7.31 0.39
CA ALA A 29 -2.23 6.84 -0.22
C ALA A 29 -2.33 5.30 -0.18
N ARG A 30 -1.26 4.58 -0.52
CA ARG A 30 -1.22 3.11 -0.49
C ARG A 30 -1.36 2.53 0.90
N ALA A 31 -0.89 3.22 1.95
CA ALA A 31 -1.11 2.79 3.33
C ALA A 31 -2.60 2.74 3.73
N LYS A 32 -3.48 3.44 2.99
CA LYS A 32 -4.94 3.44 3.19
C LYS A 32 -5.68 2.43 2.30
N ILE A 33 -5.00 1.74 1.39
CA ILE A 33 -5.61 0.82 0.42
C ILE A 33 -5.03 -0.59 0.61
N GLY A 34 -5.90 -1.57 0.88
CA GLY A 34 -5.54 -2.98 0.79
C GLY A 34 -5.50 -3.44 -0.67
N PHE A 35 -4.45 -4.16 -1.07
CA PHE A 35 -4.34 -4.77 -2.40
C PHE A 35 -3.84 -6.21 -2.28
N VAL A 36 -4.52 -7.14 -2.94
CA VAL A 36 -4.17 -8.57 -2.97
C VAL A 36 -3.81 -8.95 -4.40
N PHE A 37 -2.66 -9.60 -4.57
CA PHE A 37 -2.20 -10.10 -5.86
C PHE A 37 -2.83 -11.47 -6.16
N GLN A 38 -3.13 -11.75 -7.43
CA GLN A 38 -3.68 -13.04 -7.86
C GLN A 38 -2.70 -14.19 -7.61
N HIS A 39 -1.40 -13.94 -7.81
CA HIS A 39 -0.34 -14.87 -7.43
C HIS A 39 0.22 -14.50 -6.05
N ILE A 40 0.62 -15.51 -5.28
CA ILE A 40 1.13 -15.31 -3.91
C ILE A 40 2.44 -14.52 -3.97
N TRP A 41 2.43 -13.32 -3.39
CA TRP A 41 3.57 -12.42 -3.25
C TRP A 41 3.91 -12.24 -1.77
N LEU A 42 4.30 -13.34 -1.11
CA LEU A 42 4.78 -13.32 0.27
C LEU A 42 6.30 -13.21 0.31
N PHE A 43 6.82 -12.60 1.37
CA PHE A 43 8.25 -12.61 1.65
C PHE A 43 8.64 -13.98 2.20
N HIS A 44 9.28 -14.80 1.37
CA HIS A 44 9.60 -16.21 1.69
C HIS A 44 10.54 -16.41 2.88
N HIS A 45 11.31 -15.39 3.25
CA HIS A 45 12.22 -15.44 4.40
C HIS A 45 11.53 -15.01 5.72
N LEU A 46 10.23 -14.67 5.67
CA LEU A 46 9.44 -14.27 6.84
C LEU A 46 8.41 -15.36 7.18
N THR A 47 8.08 -15.45 8.47
CA THR A 47 6.93 -16.25 8.93
C THR A 47 5.61 -15.63 8.47
N ALA A 48 4.50 -16.36 8.64
CA ALA A 48 3.17 -15.82 8.38
C ALA A 48 2.90 -14.54 9.21
N LEU A 49 3.22 -14.58 10.51
CA LEU A 49 3.13 -13.40 11.39
C LEU A 49 4.01 -12.26 10.88
N GLY A 50 5.27 -12.55 10.52
CA GLY A 50 6.20 -11.54 10.02
C GLY A 50 5.73 -10.85 8.73
N ASN A 51 5.08 -11.58 7.82
CA ASN A 51 4.49 -10.99 6.61
C ASN A 51 3.35 -10.01 6.94
N VAL A 52 2.51 -10.33 7.93
CA VAL A 52 1.39 -9.48 8.35
C VAL A 52 1.89 -8.25 9.13
N GLU A 53 2.86 -8.43 10.02
CA GLU A 53 3.42 -7.35 10.85
C GLU A 53 4.22 -6.31 10.06
N LEU A 54 4.80 -6.69 8.92
CA LEU A 54 5.74 -5.86 8.17
C LEU A 54 5.18 -4.46 7.87
N GLY A 55 3.95 -4.38 7.37
CA GLY A 55 3.28 -3.12 7.08
C GLY A 55 2.98 -2.30 8.35
N LEU A 56 2.55 -2.96 9.43
CA LEU A 56 2.23 -2.32 10.70
C LEU A 56 3.48 -1.68 11.34
N ARG A 57 4.60 -2.40 11.36
CA ARG A 57 5.83 -1.93 12.02
C ARG A 57 6.57 -0.88 11.19
N HIS A 58 6.71 -1.10 9.88
CA HIS A 58 7.58 -0.25 9.07
C HIS A 58 6.85 0.93 8.43
N VAL A 59 5.57 0.78 8.07
CA VAL A 59 4.77 1.84 7.45
C VAL A 59 3.96 2.60 8.50
N GLN A 60 3.19 1.88 9.33
CA GLN A 60 2.35 2.51 10.37
C GLN A 60 3.12 2.86 11.66
N LYS A 61 4.40 2.45 11.76
CA LYS A 61 5.26 2.70 12.94
C LYS A 61 4.67 2.20 14.26
N MET A 62 3.87 1.14 14.21
CA MET A 62 3.31 0.54 15.41
C MET A 62 4.42 -0.15 16.21
N PRO A 63 4.41 -0.01 17.55
CA PRO A 63 5.33 -0.75 18.40
C PRO A 63 5.07 -2.24 18.27
N LYS A 64 6.09 -3.04 18.56
CA LYS A 64 5.91 -4.48 18.69
C LYS A 64 5.39 -4.73 20.11
N GLU A 65 4.11 -5.07 20.23
CA GLU A 65 3.62 -5.71 21.45
C GLU A 65 4.10 -7.16 21.43
N GLU A 66 4.65 -7.60 22.56
CA GLU A 66 5.04 -8.99 22.79
C GLU A 66 3.83 -9.86 23.15
#